data_AF-A0A8S2Z624-F1
#
_entry.id   AF-A0A8S2Z624-F1
#
_cell.length_a   1.000
_cell.length_b   1.000
_cell.length_c   1.000
_cell.angle_alpha   90.00
_cell.angle_beta   90.00
_cell.angle_gamma   90.00
#
_symmetry.space_group_name_H-M   'P 1'
#
loop_
_entity.id
_entity.type
_entity.pdbx_description
1 polymer ?
#
loop_
_entity_poly.entity_id
_entity_poly.type
_entity_poly.pdbx_seq_one_letter_code
_entity_poly.pdbx_strand_id
1 'polypeptide(L)'
;MKSKDLQKLVLFKYENGWENGDSASKIFNDLNGLVSYRTIRRWCTMIRERGSIDLSHPPGRPPIVRTKAMIRKVKHHYISNTSVHRRLTKGLRYFPYKKRWSEAEAKIS
;
A
#
# COMPACT_ATOMS: atom_id res chain seq x y z
N MET A 1 25.94 20.94 7.86
CA MET A 1 26.16 19.58 8.41
C MET A 1 25.85 18.56 7.32
N LYS A 2 26.71 17.55 7.10
CA LYS A 2 26.46 16.56 6.04
C LYS A 2 25.45 15.51 6.53
N SER A 3 24.71 14.89 5.61
CA SER A 3 23.67 13.89 5.95
C SER A 3 24.19 12.72 6.79
N LYS A 4 25.45 12.30 6.59
CA LYS A 4 26.10 11.25 7.39
C LYS A 4 26.32 11.64 8.86
N ASP A 5 26.59 12.91 9.13
CA ASP A 5 26.81 13.41 10.49
C ASP A 5 25.50 13.43 11.27
N LEU A 6 24.39 13.80 10.60
CA LEU A 6 23.04 13.71 11.15
C LEU A 6 22.64 12.28 11.51
N GLN A 7 22.97 11.31 10.68
CA GLN A 7 22.67 9.90 10.94
C GLN A 7 23.41 9.39 12.18
N LYS A 8 24.72 9.66 12.27
CA LYS A 8 25.52 9.31 13.46
C LYS A 8 24.98 9.96 14.72
N LEU A 9 24.59 11.22 14.64
CA LEU A 9 24.01 11.96 15.77
C LEU A 9 22.68 11.36 16.22
N VAL A 10 21.80 10.97 15.29
CA VAL A 10 20.53 10.32 15.62
C VAL A 10 20.76 8.95 16.24
N LEU A 11 21.69 8.15 15.70
CA LEU A 11 22.05 6.85 16.27
C LEU A 11 22.56 7.00 17.71
N PHE A 12 23.52 7.90 17.93
CA PHE A 12 24.06 8.19 19.25
C PHE A 12 22.98 8.63 20.24
N LYS A 13 22.10 9.56 19.85
CA LYS A 13 21.01 10.01 20.75
C LYS A 13 19.98 8.92 21.01
N TYR A 14 19.75 8.05 20.04
CA TYR A 14 18.86 6.92 20.19
C TYR A 14 19.40 5.92 21.21
N GLU A 15 20.68 5.54 21.12
CA GLU A 15 21.33 4.61 22.05
C GLU A 15 21.39 5.18 23.49
N ASN A 16 21.66 6.48 23.63
CA ASN A 16 21.80 7.12 24.96
C ASN A 16 20.46 7.61 25.56
N GLY A 17 19.37 7.61 24.79
CA GLY A 17 18.09 8.19 25.20
C GLY A 17 16.94 7.19 25.31
N TRP A 18 17.22 5.89 25.17
CA TRP A 18 16.22 4.82 24.98
C TRP A 18 15.41 4.44 26.24
N GLU A 19 15.64 5.08 27.39
CA GLU A 19 15.02 4.60 28.64
C GLU A 19 13.50 4.75 28.72
N ASN A 20 12.86 5.63 27.93
CA ASN A 20 11.42 5.88 28.07
C ASN A 20 10.72 6.15 26.73
N GLY A 21 10.33 5.09 26.02
CA GLY A 21 9.13 4.99 25.17
C GLY A 21 8.93 5.92 23.95
N ASP A 22 9.60 7.07 23.86
CA ASP A 22 9.29 8.14 22.90
C ASP A 22 10.56 8.89 22.42
N SER A 23 11.59 8.13 22.07
CA SER A 23 12.91 8.65 21.69
C SER A 23 12.88 9.53 20.43
N ALA A 24 11.97 9.29 19.49
CA ALA A 24 11.90 10.03 18.23
C ALA A 24 11.51 11.51 18.42
N SER A 25 10.59 11.80 19.33
CA SER A 25 10.12 13.16 19.62
C SER A 25 11.21 14.00 20.30
N LYS A 26 11.96 13.37 21.22
CA LYS A 26 13.09 14.00 21.90
C LYS A 26 14.23 14.33 20.93
N ILE A 27 14.57 13.37 20.06
CA ILE A 27 15.58 13.57 19.00
C ILE A 27 15.15 14.66 18.01
N PHE A 28 13.86 14.72 17.67
CA PHE A 28 13.35 15.77 16.78
C PHE A 28 13.48 17.17 17.37
N ASN A 29 13.12 17.34 18.64
CA ASN A 29 13.26 18.60 19.36
C ASN A 29 14.74 19.01 19.47
N ASP A 30 15.63 18.06 19.79
CA ASP A 30 17.07 18.31 19.87
C ASP A 30 17.69 18.71 18.52
N LEU A 31 17.14 18.21 17.42
CA LEU A 31 17.57 18.57 16.07
C LEU A 31 16.94 19.87 15.56
N ASN A 32 16.07 20.53 16.35
CA ASN A 32 15.43 21.80 16.03
C ASN A 32 14.86 21.86 14.59
N GLY A 33 14.25 20.78 14.13
CA GLY A 33 13.65 20.71 12.79
C GLY A 33 14.64 20.59 11.62
N LEU A 34 15.95 20.39 11.86
CA LEU A 34 16.94 20.10 10.81
C LEU A 34 16.55 18.89 9.93
N VAL A 35 15.77 17.98 10.50
CA VAL A 35 15.27 16.77 9.84
C VAL A 35 13.79 16.61 10.19
N SER A 36 12.99 16.20 9.21
CA SER A 36 11.56 15.97 9.45
C SER A 36 11.33 14.89 10.50
N TYR A 37 10.30 15.06 11.33
CA TYR A 37 9.89 14.06 12.31
C TYR A 37 9.64 12.68 11.67
N ARG A 38 9.08 12.64 10.46
CA ARG A 38 8.87 11.40 9.71
C ARG A 38 10.19 10.67 9.40
N THR A 39 11.22 11.42 9.02
CA THR A 39 12.55 10.86 8.76
C THR A 39 13.17 10.30 10.03
N ILE A 40 13.10 11.05 11.14
CA ILE A 40 13.63 10.60 12.43
C ILE A 40 12.91 9.34 12.90
N ARG A 41 11.57 9.32 12.85
CA ARG A 41 10.76 8.14 13.19
C ARG A 41 11.14 6.92 12.36
N ARG A 42 11.36 7.11 11.05
CA ARG A 42 11.82 6.04 10.16
C ARG A 42 13.21 5.53 10.54
N TRP A 43 14.14 6.41 10.86
CA TRP A 43 15.48 6.03 11.33
C TRP A 43 15.43 5.28 12.65
N CYS A 44 14.63 5.74 13.62
CA CYS A 44 14.38 5.02 14.87
C CYS A 44 13.86 3.60 14.61
N THR A 45 12.92 3.42 13.67
CA THR A 45 12.45 2.08 13.28
C THR A 45 13.57 1.22 12.69
N MET A 46 14.41 1.78 11.80
CA MET A 46 15.54 1.07 11.21
C MET A 46 16.57 0.65 12.25
N ILE A 47 16.89 1.51 13.21
CA ILE A 47 17.81 1.18 14.32
C ILE A 47 17.19 0.06 15.16
N ARG A 48 15.90 0.11 15.46
CA ARG A 48 15.21 -0.95 16.21
C ARG A 48 15.26 -2.31 15.50
N GLU A 49 15.07 -2.32 14.18
CA GLU A 49 14.97 -3.56 13.40
C GLU A 49 16.34 -4.13 12.98
N ARG A 50 17.34 -3.27 12.74
CA ARG A 50 18.60 -3.64 12.10
C ARG A 50 19.85 -3.11 12.81
N GLY A 51 19.70 -2.35 13.90
CA GLY A 51 20.82 -1.73 14.63
C GLY A 51 21.54 -0.60 13.88
N SER A 52 21.09 -0.22 12.68
CA SER A 52 21.76 0.77 11.85
C SER A 52 20.79 1.57 10.98
N ILE A 53 21.20 2.79 10.60
CA ILE A 53 20.47 3.63 9.66
C ILE A 53 21.04 3.38 8.25
N ASP A 54 20.47 2.42 7.53
CA ASP A 54 20.82 2.18 6.13
C ASP A 54 19.79 2.83 5.18
N LEU A 55 20.19 3.93 4.54
CA LEU A 55 19.39 4.64 3.54
C LEU A 55 19.52 4.06 2.12
N SER A 56 20.46 3.12 1.91
CA SER A 56 20.62 2.46 0.61
C SER A 56 19.42 1.58 0.28
N HIS A 57 18.67 1.14 1.30
CA HIS A 57 17.39 0.47 1.14
C HIS A 57 16.26 1.49 0.89
N PRO A 58 15.67 1.52 -0.32
CA PRO A 58 14.52 2.36 -0.59
C PRO A 58 13.34 1.94 0.30
N PRO A 59 12.52 2.90 0.78
CA PRO A 59 11.31 2.57 1.51
C PRO A 59 10.30 1.96 0.54
N GLY A 60 10.19 0.63 0.58
CA GLY A 60 9.02 -0.08 0.11
C GLY A 60 8.95 -0.36 -1.39
N ARG A 61 7.77 -0.84 -1.78
CA ARG A 61 7.46 -1.35 -3.12
C ARG A 61 7.72 -0.24 -4.14
N PRO A 62 8.50 -0.49 -5.20
CA PRO A 62 8.65 0.48 -6.28
C PRO A 62 7.27 0.89 -6.79
N PRO A 63 7.06 2.17 -7.15
CA PRO A 63 5.80 2.59 -7.73
C PRO A 63 5.42 1.63 -8.84
N ILE A 64 4.17 1.15 -8.84
CA ILE A 64 3.68 0.25 -9.87
C ILE A 64 3.61 1.05 -11.17
N VAL A 65 4.74 1.14 -11.88
CA VAL A 65 4.79 1.66 -13.23
C VAL A 65 4.10 0.62 -14.08
N ARG A 66 2.92 0.96 -14.62
CA ARG A 66 2.22 0.12 -15.59
C ARG A 66 3.08 0.01 -16.85
N THR A 67 3.95 -0.99 -16.89
CA THR A 67 4.74 -1.28 -18.08
C THR A 67 3.80 -1.67 -19.24
N LYS A 68 4.23 -1.42 -20.48
CA LYS A 68 3.44 -1.82 -21.67
C LYS A 68 3.07 -3.32 -21.62
N ALA A 69 3.95 -4.16 -21.10
CA ALA A 69 3.69 -5.59 -20.90
C ALA A 69 2.55 -5.85 -19.89
N MET A 70 2.55 -5.14 -18.77
CA MET A 70 1.50 -5.25 -17.76
C MET A 70 0.15 -4.74 -18.26
N ILE A 71 0.14 -3.64 -19.02
CA ILE A 71 -1.07 -3.13 -19.70
C ILE A 71 -1.60 -4.16 -20.70
N ARG A 72 -0.73 -4.76 -21.52
CA ARG A 72 -1.11 -5.81 -22.47
C ARG A 72 -1.68 -7.04 -21.76
N LYS A 73 -1.10 -7.47 -20.65
CA LYS A 73 -1.59 -8.60 -19.85
C LYS A 73 -2.98 -8.32 -19.28
N VAL A 74 -3.19 -7.13 -18.69
CA VAL A 74 -4.51 -6.71 -18.18
C VAL A 74 -5.52 -6.60 -19.32
N LYS A 75 -5.14 -6.04 -20.47
CA LYS A 75 -6.00 -5.95 -21.66
C LYS A 75 -6.40 -7.34 -22.17
N HIS A 76 -5.45 -8.28 -22.28
CA HIS A 76 -5.75 -9.66 -22.67
C HIS A 76 -6.71 -10.34 -21.68
N HIS A 77 -6.48 -10.17 -20.38
CA HIS A 77 -7.35 -10.72 -19.34
C HIS A 77 -8.75 -10.11 -19.35
N TYR A 78 -8.86 -8.80 -19.62
CA TYR A 78 -10.15 -8.13 -19.77
C TYR A 78 -10.91 -8.64 -21.01
N ILE A 79 -10.23 -8.81 -22.14
CA ILE A 79 -10.84 -9.33 -23.38
C ILE A 79 -11.28 -10.79 -23.20
N SER A 80 -10.46 -11.64 -22.55
CA SER A 80 -10.84 -13.02 -22.26
C SER A 80 -12.08 -13.09 -21.37
N ASN A 81 -12.12 -12.30 -20.28
CA ASN A 81 -13.28 -12.26 -19.39
C ASN A 81 -14.53 -11.66 -20.06
N THR A 82 -14.38 -10.64 -20.91
CA THR A 82 -15.51 -10.06 -21.65
C THR A 82 -16.07 -11.04 -22.66
N SER A 83 -15.23 -11.85 -23.31
CA SER A 83 -15.66 -12.90 -24.25
C SER A 83 -16.34 -14.09 -23.57
N VAL A 84 -15.92 -14.44 -22.35
CA VAL A 84 -16.57 -15.44 -21.49
C VAL A 84 -17.90 -14.89 -20.98
N HIS A 85 -17.93 -13.65 -20.50
CA HIS A 85 -19.16 -13.00 -20.06
C HIS A 85 -20.18 -12.83 -21.19
N ARG A 86 -19.75 -12.50 -22.42
CA ARG A 86 -20.62 -12.48 -23.61
C ARG A 86 -21.15 -13.86 -23.99
N ARG A 87 -20.36 -14.92 -23.81
CA ARG A 87 -20.80 -16.31 -24.04
C ARG A 87 -21.81 -16.77 -22.99
N LEU A 88 -21.55 -16.47 -21.71
CA LEU A 88 -22.46 -16.76 -20.61
C LEU A 88 -23.79 -16.00 -20.74
N THR A 89 -23.75 -14.71 -21.11
CA THR A 89 -24.98 -13.90 -21.30
C THR A 89 -25.76 -14.23 -22.57
N LYS A 90 -25.11 -14.76 -23.62
CA LYS A 90 -25.80 -15.29 -24.80
C LYS A 90 -26.35 -16.71 -24.59
N GLY A 91 -25.70 -17.53 -23.75
CA GLY A 91 -26.21 -18.85 -23.32
C GLY A 91 -27.32 -18.77 -22.27
N LEU A 92 -27.38 -17.71 -21.47
CA LEU A 92 -28.43 -17.44 -20.47
C LEU A 92 -29.66 -16.69 -21.05
N ARG A 93 -29.94 -16.83 -22.35
CA ARG A 93 -31.28 -16.56 -22.89
C ARG A 93 -32.12 -17.83 -22.93
N TYR A 94 -32.31 -18.48 -21.77
CA TYR A 94 -33.53 -19.26 -21.51
C TYR A 94 -33.71 -19.51 -20.00
N PHE A 95 -34.59 -18.69 -19.41
CA PHE A 95 -35.41 -18.93 -18.20
C PHE A 95 -34.76 -18.98 -16.79
N PRO A 96 -35.45 -18.59 -15.68
CA PRO A 96 -36.87 -18.25 -15.52
C PRO A 96 -37.14 -17.04 -14.59
N TYR A 97 -37.22 -15.81 -15.10
CA TYR A 97 -37.82 -14.70 -14.34
C TYR A 97 -39.20 -14.29 -14.86
N LYS A 98 -39.57 -14.65 -16.09
CA LYS A 98 -40.92 -14.36 -16.61
C LYS A 98 -42.03 -15.24 -16.04
N LYS A 99 -41.75 -16.50 -15.66
CA LYS A 99 -42.79 -17.41 -15.13
C LYS A 99 -43.27 -17.03 -13.72
N ARG A 100 -42.41 -16.38 -12.93
CA ARG A 100 -42.71 -15.95 -11.56
C ARG A 100 -43.57 -14.69 -11.47
N TRP A 101 -43.49 -13.81 -12.46
CA TRP A 101 -44.29 -12.57 -12.50
C TRP A 101 -45.74 -12.84 -12.93
N SER A 102 -45.95 -13.73 -13.91
CA SER A 102 -47.30 -14.14 -14.33
C SER A 102 -48.05 -14.96 -13.26
N GLU A 103 -47.35 -15.77 -12.45
CA GLU A 103 -47.97 -16.50 -11.33
C GLU A 103 -48.29 -15.60 -10.13
N ALA A 104 -47.60 -14.45 -10.00
CA ALA A 104 -47.90 -13.46 -8.96
C ALA A 104 -49.12 -12.60 -9.32
N GLU A 105 -49.30 -12.25 -10.60
CA GLU A 105 -50.50 -11.53 -11.07
C GLU A 105 -51.75 -12.40 -11.00
N ALA A 106 -51.65 -13.71 -11.30
CA ALA A 106 -52.77 -14.65 -11.23
C ALA A 106 -53.25 -14.99 -9.80
N LYS A 107 -52.49 -14.59 -8.75
CA LYS A 107 -52.87 -14.79 -7.35
C LYS A 107 -53.48 -13.54 -6.69
N ILE A 108 -53.53 -12.42 -7.42
CA ILE A 108 -54.07 -11.14 -6.94
C ILE A 108 -55.46 -10.85 -7.56
N SER A 109 -55.95 -11.69 -8.48
CA SER A 109 -57.32 -11.66 -9.00
C SER A 109 -58.21 -12.72 -8.34
#